data_AF-A0AAU2PF75-F1
#
_entry.id   AF-A0AAU2PF75-F1
#
_cell.length_a   1.000
_cell.length_b   1.000
_cell.length_c   1.000
_cell.angle_alpha   90.00
_cell.angle_beta   90.00
_cell.angle_gamma   90.00
#
_symmetry.space_group_name_H-M   'P 1'
#
loop_
_entity.id
_entity.type
_entity.pdbx_description
1 polymer ?
#
loop_
_entity_poly.entity_id
_entity_poly.type
_entity_poly.pdbx_seq_one_letter_code
_entity_poly.pdbx_strand_id
1 'polypeptide(L)'
;MRTHRHHHLRRPATLVGGAAALVAALLSTGCDAPAPTAAAEGAGAAFSAVRFAVDAHGGIQISGASRTAVEPAGTHMVPAGRAHPFARPAGKLLVVLRHWPRAGTERASRAGARARELLPPEEVQAETGFLVDTAHWVRADLDGHPLQWLRRDTIRIDTSNATPGDLTRLTLSAPHGGRSGQPTPPPSGPACAGLDQRSNRSVVLPAVEAGAPVTDVLASLRTQCLKVQYASHSGGARPGTVRQILLPLTGQPLAVAVVPPPDGIDAQGRTPGSTVRVDLRRPATIVVAR
;
A
#
# COMPACT_ATOMS: atom_id res chain seq x y z
N MET A 1 -22.11 25.52 -65.84
CA MET A 1 -22.99 26.71 -65.94
C MET A 1 -23.53 27.00 -64.53
N ARG A 2 -23.42 28.18 -63.87
CA ARG A 2 -23.14 29.57 -64.31
C ARG A 2 -24.07 29.99 -65.47
N THR A 3 -24.99 30.95 -65.36
CA THR A 3 -25.12 32.18 -64.54
C THR A 3 -26.60 32.41 -64.07
N HIS A 4 -26.95 33.12 -62.98
CA HIS A 4 -26.92 34.59 -62.73
C HIS A 4 -27.64 35.42 -63.85
N ARG A 5 -28.51 36.44 -63.61
CA ARG A 5 -28.59 37.48 -62.55
C ARG A 5 -30.02 38.06 -62.27
N HIS A 6 -30.16 38.64 -61.05
CA HIS A 6 -30.88 39.85 -60.53
C HIS A 6 -32.04 40.54 -61.32
N HIS A 7 -33.02 41.20 -60.65
CA HIS A 7 -32.97 42.59 -60.15
C HIS A 7 -33.99 42.83 -58.99
N HIS A 8 -33.65 43.43 -57.84
CA HIS A 8 -33.62 44.88 -57.47
C HIS A 8 -35.01 45.56 -57.40
N LEU A 9 -35.43 46.31 -56.35
CA LEU A 9 -34.82 46.75 -55.06
C LEU A 9 -35.71 46.27 -53.85
N ARG A 10 -36.05 46.95 -52.72
CA ARG A 10 -35.77 48.28 -52.09
C ARG A 10 -35.89 48.21 -50.53
N ARG A 11 -36.12 49.34 -49.85
CA ARG A 11 -36.15 49.67 -48.39
C ARG A 11 -36.96 50.99 -48.20
N PRO A 12 -37.22 51.57 -47.00
CA PRO A 12 -36.73 51.31 -45.62
C PRO A 12 -37.90 51.04 -44.61
N ALA A 13 -37.78 51.02 -43.26
CA ALA A 13 -36.79 51.52 -42.28
C ALA A 13 -36.70 50.54 -41.05
N THR A 14 -36.29 50.82 -39.79
CA THR A 14 -35.95 52.06 -39.06
C THR A 14 -34.80 51.85 -38.01
N LEU A 15 -34.99 52.25 -36.75
CA LEU A 15 -34.09 52.30 -35.57
C LEU A 15 -34.96 51.97 -34.33
N VAL A 16 -34.53 51.78 -33.06
CA VAL A 16 -33.41 52.24 -32.19
C VAL A 16 -33.15 51.06 -31.20
N GLY A 17 -32.02 50.81 -30.52
CA GLY A 17 -30.77 51.55 -30.26
C GLY A 17 -30.56 51.69 -28.73
N GLY A 18 -29.43 51.22 -28.18
CA GLY A 18 -29.22 51.29 -26.73
C GLY A 18 -28.13 50.36 -26.19
N ALA A 19 -26.88 50.81 -26.24
CA ALA A 19 -25.79 50.23 -25.46
C ALA A 19 -25.40 51.22 -24.35
N ALA A 20 -25.24 50.73 -23.12
CA ALA A 20 -24.76 51.51 -21.99
C ALA A 20 -23.86 50.63 -21.12
N ALA A 21 -22.55 50.91 -21.14
CA ALA A 21 -21.61 50.39 -20.17
C ALA A 21 -21.50 51.38 -19.00
N LEU A 22 -21.43 50.89 -17.77
CA LEU A 22 -21.08 51.70 -16.60
C LEU A 22 -19.88 51.06 -15.89
N VAL A 23 -18.72 51.65 -16.12
CA VAL A 23 -17.51 51.43 -15.33
C VAL A 23 -17.60 52.34 -14.10
N ALA A 24 -17.41 51.76 -12.91
CA ALA A 24 -17.25 52.51 -11.67
C ALA A 24 -15.96 52.06 -10.99
N ALA A 25 -14.86 52.72 -11.32
CA ALA A 25 -13.60 52.60 -10.60
C ALA A 25 -13.44 53.80 -9.67
N LEU A 26 -13.16 53.56 -8.40
CA LEU A 26 -12.75 54.60 -7.45
C LEU A 26 -11.39 54.20 -6.85
N LEU A 27 -10.36 54.91 -7.29
CA LEU A 27 -9.06 54.95 -6.64
C LEU A 27 -9.09 56.02 -5.55
N SER A 28 -8.58 55.69 -4.36
CA SER A 28 -8.09 56.68 -3.42
C SER A 28 -6.70 56.24 -2.96
N THR A 29 -5.72 57.10 -3.18
CA THR A 29 -4.30 56.81 -2.94
C THR A 29 -3.89 57.28 -1.55
N GLY A 30 -3.42 56.37 -0.70
CA GLY A 30 -2.70 56.68 0.53
C GLY A 30 -1.57 55.67 0.70
N CYS A 31 -0.33 56.14 0.68
CA CYS A 31 0.83 55.26 0.84
C CYS A 31 1.13 55.04 2.31
N ASP A 32 0.90 53.83 2.79
CA ASP A 32 1.77 53.22 3.81
C ASP A 32 1.94 51.75 3.45
N ALA A 33 3.16 51.21 3.59
CA ALA A 33 3.50 49.89 3.07
C ALA A 33 3.03 48.78 4.03
N PRO A 34 2.13 47.85 3.61
CA PRO A 34 1.87 46.66 4.38
C PRO A 34 3.14 45.81 4.43
N ALA A 35 3.59 45.46 5.64
CA ALA A 35 4.65 44.46 5.81
C ALA A 35 4.24 43.14 5.12
N PRO A 36 5.20 42.35 4.58
CA PRO A 36 4.88 41.11 3.89
C PRO A 36 4.12 40.16 4.81
N THR A 37 2.84 39.96 4.53
CA THR A 37 1.93 39.22 5.40
C THR A 37 2.33 37.74 5.46
N ALA A 38 2.86 37.33 6.61
CA ALA A 38 2.91 35.93 6.96
C ALA A 38 1.48 35.35 7.07
N ALA A 39 1.39 34.01 7.13
CA ALA A 39 0.13 33.26 7.17
C ALA A 39 -0.73 33.31 5.89
N ALA A 40 -0.16 32.81 4.79
CA ALA A 40 -0.91 31.92 3.88
C ALA A 40 -0.87 30.46 4.40
N GLU A 41 -1.23 30.27 5.68
CA GLU A 41 -1.33 28.95 6.29
C GLU A 41 -2.59 28.21 5.81
N GLY A 42 -2.57 26.87 5.86
CA GLY A 42 -3.80 26.09 5.96
C GLY A 42 -4.61 25.84 4.67
N ALA A 43 -4.14 26.26 3.49
CA ALA A 43 -4.63 25.71 2.22
C ALA A 43 -4.12 24.27 2.03
N GLY A 44 -4.63 23.35 2.86
CA GLY A 44 -4.15 21.97 2.98
C GLY A 44 -4.21 21.25 1.64
N ALA A 45 -3.04 21.03 1.02
CA ALA A 45 -2.94 20.39 -0.27
C ALA A 45 -3.51 18.96 -0.20
N ALA A 46 -4.67 18.75 -0.82
CA ALA A 46 -5.39 17.49 -0.76
C ALA A 46 -4.48 16.33 -1.16
N PHE A 47 -4.54 15.22 -0.41
CA PHE A 47 -3.81 14.02 -0.77
C PHE A 47 -4.19 13.61 -2.21
N SER A 48 -3.21 13.14 -2.98
CA SER A 48 -3.34 12.83 -4.40
C SER A 48 -2.73 11.46 -4.69
N ALA A 49 -1.42 11.33 -4.58
CA ALA A 49 -0.73 10.04 -4.69
C ALA A 49 0.68 10.06 -4.09
N VAL A 50 1.08 8.94 -3.48
CA VAL A 50 2.49 8.61 -3.19
C VAL A 50 2.77 7.16 -3.58
N ARG A 51 3.97 6.88 -4.08
CA ARG A 51 4.45 5.55 -4.43
C ARG A 51 5.76 5.28 -3.71
N PHE A 52 5.77 4.17 -2.97
CA PHE A 52 6.95 3.51 -2.45
C PHE A 52 7.40 2.47 -3.49
N ALA A 53 8.65 2.53 -3.90
CA ALA A 53 9.28 1.52 -4.73
C ALA A 53 10.44 0.89 -3.94
N VAL A 54 10.44 -0.43 -3.80
CA VAL A 54 11.38 -1.18 -2.95
C VAL A 54 12.13 -2.19 -3.82
N ASP A 55 13.45 -2.04 -3.91
CA ASP A 55 14.32 -3.02 -4.57
C ASP A 55 14.60 -4.23 -3.65
N ALA A 56 14.92 -5.38 -4.25
CA ALA A 56 15.24 -6.61 -3.52
C ALA A 56 16.47 -6.52 -2.59
N HIS A 57 17.25 -5.43 -2.65
CA HIS A 57 18.39 -5.15 -1.78
C HIS A 57 18.06 -4.12 -0.68
N GLY A 58 16.78 -3.72 -0.56
CA GLY A 58 16.28 -2.80 0.47
C GLY A 58 16.51 -1.32 0.21
N GLY A 59 16.71 -0.92 -1.05
CA GLY A 59 16.51 0.47 -1.43
C GLY A 59 15.04 0.82 -1.48
N ILE A 60 14.62 1.73 -0.61
CA ILE A 60 13.28 2.32 -0.62
C ILE A 60 13.36 3.69 -1.30
N GLN A 61 12.54 3.92 -2.32
CA GLN A 61 12.35 5.21 -2.99
C GLN A 61 10.90 5.69 -2.80
N ILE A 62 10.73 6.99 -2.54
CA ILE A 62 9.41 7.62 -2.32
C ILE A 62 9.19 8.68 -3.40
N SER A 63 8.04 8.62 -4.08
CA SER A 63 7.74 9.42 -5.27
C SER A 63 6.25 9.77 -5.36
N GLY A 64 5.87 10.74 -6.20
CA GLY A 64 4.48 11.19 -6.37
C GLY A 64 4.21 12.58 -5.77
N ALA A 65 3.04 13.14 -6.10
CA ALA A 65 2.66 14.51 -5.75
C ALA A 65 2.57 14.72 -4.22
N SER A 66 2.08 13.72 -3.49
CA SER A 66 1.88 13.77 -2.02
C SER A 66 3.04 13.14 -1.24
N ARG A 67 4.25 13.07 -1.82
CA ARG A 67 5.46 12.55 -1.14
C ARG A 67 5.80 13.28 0.16
N THR A 68 5.39 14.54 0.30
CA THR A 68 5.55 15.36 1.50
C THR A 68 4.57 15.02 2.64
N ALA A 69 3.52 14.26 2.35
CA ALA A 69 2.60 13.72 3.36
C ALA A 69 3.12 12.44 4.02
N VAL A 70 4.37 12.04 3.75
CA VAL A 70 5.01 10.84 4.30
C VAL A 70 6.08 11.22 5.33
N GLU A 71 5.88 10.76 6.55
CA GLU A 71 6.76 10.93 7.71
C GLU A 71 7.47 9.59 8.01
N PRO A 72 8.81 9.53 8.06
CA PRO A 72 9.52 8.31 8.44
C PRO A 72 9.26 7.92 9.91
N ALA A 73 8.83 6.69 10.16
CA ALA A 73 8.56 6.15 11.49
C ALA A 73 9.74 5.33 12.07
N GLY A 74 10.89 5.33 11.39
CA GLY A 74 12.10 4.61 11.78
C GLY A 74 12.30 3.27 11.07
N THR A 75 13.51 2.71 11.21
CA THR A 75 13.91 1.39 10.71
C THR A 75 14.36 0.52 11.86
N HIS A 76 13.84 -0.70 11.95
CA HIS A 76 14.15 -1.65 13.02
C HIS A 76 14.55 -3.01 12.47
N MET A 77 15.60 -3.58 13.03
CA MET A 77 16.05 -4.94 12.73
C MET A 77 15.06 -5.95 13.35
N VAL A 78 14.59 -6.91 12.55
CA VAL A 78 13.54 -7.87 12.91
C VAL A 78 14.00 -9.32 12.71
N PRO A 79 14.71 -9.91 13.69
CA PRO A 79 15.15 -11.29 13.60
C PRO A 79 13.96 -12.26 13.49
N ALA A 80 14.17 -13.35 12.73
CA ALA A 80 13.16 -14.38 12.47
C ALA A 80 11.84 -13.85 11.87
N GLY A 81 11.85 -12.78 11.07
CA GLY A 81 10.64 -12.26 10.42
C GLY A 81 9.54 -11.79 11.38
N ARG A 82 9.90 -11.41 12.62
CA ARG A 82 8.97 -10.89 13.63
C ARG A 82 8.46 -9.50 13.25
N ALA A 83 7.25 -9.16 13.69
CA ALA A 83 6.67 -7.85 13.43
C ALA A 83 7.12 -6.80 14.45
N HIS A 84 7.76 -5.71 14.00
CA HIS A 84 8.00 -4.54 14.86
C HIS A 84 6.68 -3.81 15.16
N PRO A 85 6.40 -3.46 16.45
CA PRO A 85 5.17 -2.81 16.88
C PRO A 85 5.26 -1.27 16.83
N PHE A 86 5.35 -0.70 15.62
CA PHE A 86 5.42 0.75 15.42
C PHE A 86 4.30 1.53 16.14
N ALA A 87 4.64 2.76 16.55
CA ALA A 87 3.66 3.76 16.99
C ALA A 87 2.62 4.05 15.89
N ARG A 88 1.39 4.34 16.31
CA ARG A 88 0.25 4.63 15.43
C ARG A 88 -0.55 5.80 16.01
N PRO A 89 -0.24 7.05 15.65
CA PRO A 89 -1.13 8.17 15.94
C PRO A 89 -2.45 7.98 15.18
N ALA A 90 -3.54 8.55 15.72
CA ALA A 90 -4.83 8.55 15.02
C ALA A 90 -4.74 9.37 13.73
N GLY A 91 -5.56 9.02 12.73
CA GLY A 91 -5.68 9.75 11.46
C GLY A 91 -4.60 9.48 10.41
N LYS A 92 -3.46 8.87 10.76
CA LYS A 92 -2.40 8.49 9.79
C LYS A 92 -2.43 7.00 9.45
N LEU A 93 -2.20 6.68 8.17
CA LEU A 93 -1.98 5.31 7.70
C LEU A 93 -0.54 4.88 7.99
N LEU A 94 -0.34 3.72 8.60
CA LEU A 94 0.99 3.15 8.82
C LEU A 94 1.37 2.21 7.66
N VAL A 95 2.34 2.61 6.84
CA VAL A 95 3.02 1.73 5.88
C VAL A 95 4.23 1.11 6.57
N VAL A 96 4.41 -0.21 6.46
CA VAL A 96 5.63 -0.91 6.89
C VAL A 96 6.18 -1.72 5.72
N LEU A 97 7.42 -1.46 5.37
CA LEU A 97 8.13 -2.16 4.29
C LEU A 97 9.20 -3.03 4.95
N ARG A 98 9.13 -4.35 4.75
CA ARG A 98 10.16 -5.29 5.18
C ARG A 98 11.08 -5.64 4.01
N HIS A 99 12.38 -5.53 4.26
CA HIS A 99 13.42 -5.66 3.25
C HIS A 99 14.75 -6.15 3.84
N TRP A 100 15.73 -6.43 2.98
CA TRP A 100 17.11 -6.68 3.40
C TRP A 100 17.86 -5.38 3.73
N PRO A 101 18.80 -5.37 4.69
CA PRO A 101 19.63 -4.20 4.95
C PRO A 101 20.74 -4.07 3.90
N ARG A 102 20.84 -2.93 3.21
CA ARG A 102 21.87 -2.68 2.16
C ARG A 102 23.32 -2.95 2.61
N ALA A 103 23.63 -2.68 3.88
CA ALA A 103 24.95 -2.96 4.47
C ALA A 103 25.29 -4.46 4.63
N GLY A 104 24.29 -5.35 4.54
CA GLY A 104 24.49 -6.80 4.46
C GLY A 104 24.84 -7.23 3.03
N THR A 105 24.06 -6.76 2.04
CA THR A 105 24.27 -7.11 0.63
C THR A 105 25.64 -6.71 0.11
N GLU A 106 26.21 -5.59 0.60
CA GLU A 106 27.54 -5.12 0.19
C GLU A 106 28.70 -5.95 0.81
N ARG A 107 28.48 -6.66 1.92
CA ARG A 107 29.44 -7.65 2.41
C ARG A 107 29.32 -8.97 1.65
N ALA A 108 28.09 -9.41 1.39
CA ALA A 108 27.82 -10.65 0.65
C ALA A 108 28.40 -10.62 -0.78
N SER A 109 28.34 -9.47 -1.48
CA SER A 109 28.93 -9.32 -2.81
C SER A 109 30.48 -9.29 -2.81
N ARG A 110 31.12 -8.83 -1.73
CA ARG A 110 32.58 -8.93 -1.56
C ARG A 110 33.05 -10.34 -1.19
N ALA A 111 32.21 -11.13 -0.51
CA ALA A 111 32.50 -12.50 -0.07
C ALA A 111 32.28 -13.56 -1.18
N GLY A 112 32.59 -13.19 -2.44
CA GLY A 112 32.22 -13.93 -3.63
C GLY A 112 32.73 -15.39 -3.68
N ALA A 113 31.93 -16.25 -4.29
CA ALA A 113 32.23 -17.63 -4.70
C ALA A 113 32.64 -18.68 -3.64
N ARG A 114 32.97 -18.31 -2.38
CA ARG A 114 33.29 -19.29 -1.32
C ARG A 114 32.51 -19.15 -0.01
N ALA A 115 31.84 -18.03 0.27
CA ALA A 115 31.09 -17.86 1.53
C ALA A 115 29.68 -18.49 1.55
N ARG A 116 29.29 -19.27 0.52
CA ARG A 116 27.92 -19.80 0.39
C ARG A 116 27.59 -20.95 1.35
N GLU A 117 28.59 -21.54 2.00
CA GLU A 117 28.44 -22.59 3.03
C GLU A 117 28.54 -22.04 4.47
N LEU A 118 28.81 -20.74 4.66
CA LEU A 118 28.96 -20.10 5.98
C LEU A 118 28.17 -18.78 6.06
N LEU A 119 26.85 -18.89 5.94
CA LEU A 119 25.90 -17.89 6.44
C LEU A 119 25.37 -18.35 7.81
N PRO A 120 25.81 -17.75 8.93
CA PRO A 120 25.26 -18.05 10.26
C PRO A 120 23.76 -17.71 10.33
N PRO A 121 22.97 -18.37 11.21
CA PRO A 121 21.52 -18.52 11.07
C PRO A 121 20.67 -17.29 11.50
N GLU A 122 21.20 -16.08 11.34
CA GLU A 122 20.49 -14.82 11.62
C GLU A 122 20.68 -13.81 10.49
N GLU A 123 20.08 -14.09 9.32
CA GLU A 123 19.85 -13.07 8.30
C GLU A 123 18.79 -12.07 8.81
N VAL A 124 19.24 -11.05 9.56
CA VAL A 124 18.32 -10.11 10.21
C VAL A 124 17.75 -9.14 9.18
N GLN A 125 16.49 -9.38 8.82
CA GLN A 125 15.67 -8.49 7.99
C GLN A 125 15.45 -7.14 8.69
N ALA A 126 15.13 -6.11 7.93
CA ALA A 126 14.75 -4.79 8.44
C ALA A 126 13.29 -4.49 8.12
N GLU A 127 12.57 -3.88 9.07
CA GLU A 127 11.28 -3.24 8.84
C GLU A 127 11.45 -1.72 8.93
N THR A 128 11.16 -1.01 7.85
CA THR A 128 11.10 0.45 7.82
C THR A 128 9.64 0.90 7.79
N GLY A 129 9.26 1.75 8.75
CA GLY A 129 7.92 2.29 8.89
C GLY A 129 7.80 3.70 8.32
N PHE A 130 6.62 4.03 7.83
CA PHE A 130 6.23 5.35 7.37
C PHE A 130 4.80 5.66 7.82
N LEU A 131 4.58 6.83 8.38
CA LEU A 131 3.26 7.38 8.64
C LEU A 131 2.86 8.25 7.44
N VAL A 132 1.71 7.98 6.85
CA VAL A 132 1.17 8.74 5.72
C VAL A 132 -0.06 9.49 6.20
N ASP A 133 -0.06 10.81 6.07
CA ASP A 133 -1.30 11.58 6.14
C ASP A 133 -2.07 11.36 4.84
N THR A 134 -3.23 10.75 4.95
CA THR A 134 -4.05 10.30 3.83
C THR A 134 -5.29 11.17 3.63
N ALA A 135 -5.43 12.29 4.36
CA ALA A 135 -6.69 13.04 4.44
C ALA A 135 -7.90 12.11 4.70
N HIS A 136 -7.70 11.15 5.61
CA HIS A 136 -8.62 10.08 6.02
C HIS A 136 -8.89 8.92 5.03
N TRP A 137 -8.51 8.96 3.74
CA TRP A 137 -8.69 7.79 2.85
C TRP A 137 -7.72 7.69 1.65
N VAL A 138 -7.25 6.47 1.37
CA VAL A 138 -6.50 6.10 0.15
C VAL A 138 -6.81 4.70 -0.36
N ARG A 139 -6.85 4.55 -1.69
CA ARG A 139 -6.71 3.27 -2.39
C ARG A 139 -5.24 2.87 -2.32
N ALA A 140 -4.98 1.61 -1.97
CA ALA A 140 -3.64 1.04 -2.00
C ALA A 140 -3.55 -0.02 -3.11
N ASP A 141 -2.48 0.02 -3.91
CA ASP A 141 -2.21 -0.93 -4.98
C ASP A 141 -0.78 -1.46 -4.86
N LEU A 142 -0.62 -2.79 -4.90
CA LEU A 142 0.66 -3.48 -4.92
C LEU A 142 0.94 -3.97 -6.34
N ASP A 143 1.97 -3.41 -6.97
CA ASP A 143 2.34 -3.66 -8.38
C ASP A 143 1.21 -3.44 -9.40
N GLY A 144 0.19 -2.66 -9.03
CA GLY A 144 -1.00 -2.36 -9.84
C GLY A 144 -2.27 -3.07 -9.36
N HIS A 145 -2.16 -4.02 -8.43
CA HIS A 145 -3.28 -4.82 -7.93
C HIS A 145 -3.82 -4.27 -6.60
N PRO A 146 -5.14 -4.10 -6.43
CA PRO A 146 -5.71 -3.44 -5.26
C PRO A 146 -5.54 -4.27 -3.98
N LEU A 147 -5.02 -3.63 -2.93
CA LEU A 147 -4.98 -4.17 -1.58
C LEU A 147 -6.20 -3.71 -0.75
N GLN A 148 -6.59 -4.52 0.22
CA GLN A 148 -7.40 -4.07 1.36
C GLN A 148 -6.50 -3.67 2.53
N TRP A 149 -6.98 -2.77 3.40
CA TRP A 149 -6.26 -2.37 4.60
C TRP A 149 -6.31 -3.44 5.68
N LEU A 150 -5.22 -3.56 6.45
CA LEU A 150 -5.12 -4.47 7.58
C LEU A 150 -5.85 -3.88 8.81
N ARG A 151 -5.87 -4.62 9.93
CA ARG A 151 -6.42 -4.09 11.20
C ARG A 151 -5.61 -2.88 11.68
N ARG A 152 -6.31 -1.80 12.07
CA ARG A 152 -5.72 -0.52 12.54
C ARG A 152 -4.84 0.13 11.46
N ASP A 153 -5.43 0.36 10.29
CA ASP A 153 -4.96 1.30 9.27
C ASP A 153 -3.47 1.14 8.96
N THR A 154 -3.09 -0.13 8.81
CA THR A 154 -1.72 -0.56 8.54
C THR A 154 -1.70 -1.26 7.18
N ILE A 155 -0.64 -1.04 6.41
CA ILE A 155 -0.29 -1.84 5.23
C ILE A 155 1.13 -2.32 5.43
N ARG A 156 1.34 -3.64 5.39
CA ARG A 156 2.66 -4.26 5.55
C ARG A 156 3.03 -5.03 4.29
N ILE A 157 4.14 -4.66 3.69
CA ILE A 157 4.69 -5.30 2.48
C ILE A 157 5.99 -6.00 2.86
N ASP A 158 6.18 -7.23 2.39
CA ASP A 158 7.40 -8.02 2.54
C ASP A 158 8.04 -8.24 1.17
N THR A 159 9.30 -7.80 1.03
CA THR A 159 10.10 -7.94 -0.19
C THR A 159 11.35 -8.79 0.02
N SER A 160 11.52 -9.48 1.16
CA SER A 160 12.71 -10.30 1.41
C SER A 160 12.86 -11.47 0.44
N ASN A 161 11.74 -11.93 -0.12
CA ASN A 161 11.64 -13.11 -0.99
C ASN A 161 11.43 -12.71 -2.47
N ALA A 162 11.76 -11.47 -2.84
CA ALA A 162 11.76 -10.99 -4.21
C ALA A 162 13.08 -11.38 -4.92
N THR A 163 13.04 -11.55 -6.24
CA THR A 163 14.22 -11.90 -7.04
C THR A 163 15.21 -10.72 -7.07
N PRO A 164 16.54 -10.93 -7.12
CA PRO A 164 17.46 -9.84 -7.44
C PRO A 164 17.07 -9.13 -8.74
N GLY A 165 16.87 -7.81 -8.68
CA GLY A 165 16.33 -7.01 -9.79
C GLY A 165 14.80 -6.81 -9.79
N ASP A 166 14.04 -7.55 -8.98
CA ASP A 166 12.62 -7.23 -8.74
C ASP A 166 12.47 -5.88 -8.03
N LEU A 167 11.46 -5.13 -8.46
CA LEU A 167 11.06 -3.86 -7.88
C LEU A 167 9.60 -3.92 -7.48
N THR A 168 9.33 -3.97 -6.17
CA THR A 168 7.96 -3.99 -5.64
C THR A 168 7.46 -2.56 -5.41
N ARG A 169 6.26 -2.24 -5.92
CA ARG A 169 5.69 -0.89 -5.96
C ARG A 169 4.37 -0.83 -5.19
N LEU A 170 4.39 -0.27 -3.98
CA LEU A 170 3.16 0.12 -3.28
C LEU A 170 2.78 1.54 -3.70
N THR A 171 1.65 1.71 -4.36
CA THR A 171 1.06 3.02 -4.67
C THR A 171 -0.12 3.27 -3.74
N LEU A 172 -0.16 4.44 -3.10
CA LEU A 172 -1.32 4.98 -2.39
C LEU A 172 -1.89 6.13 -3.21
N SER A 173 -3.20 6.18 -3.41
CA SER A 173 -3.89 7.20 -4.20
C SER A 173 -5.20 7.66 -3.58
N ALA A 174 -5.52 8.94 -3.75
CA ALA A 174 -6.72 9.59 -3.22
C ALA A 174 -8.01 9.11 -3.92
N PRO A 175 -9.18 9.19 -3.24
CA PRO A 175 -10.45 8.80 -3.85
C PRO A 175 -10.90 9.87 -4.85
N HIS A 176 -10.69 9.63 -6.14
CA HIS A 176 -11.33 10.43 -7.19
C HIS A 176 -12.79 10.01 -7.37
N GLY A 177 -13.65 10.54 -6.50
CA GLY A 177 -15.10 10.37 -6.52
C GLY A 177 -15.59 9.09 -5.81
N GLY A 178 -16.59 9.25 -4.93
CA GLY A 178 -17.24 8.19 -4.15
C GLY A 178 -18.05 7.20 -4.98
N ARG A 179 -17.38 6.36 -5.77
CA ARG A 179 -18.03 5.27 -6.55
C ARG A 179 -18.35 4.08 -5.65
N SER A 180 -19.46 3.40 -5.93
CA SER A 180 -19.73 2.05 -5.42
C SER A 180 -18.57 1.10 -5.76
N GLY A 181 -18.15 0.29 -4.80
CA GLY A 181 -16.98 -0.59 -4.94
C GLY A 181 -15.65 0.00 -4.46
N GLN A 182 -15.63 1.20 -3.86
CA GLN A 182 -14.48 1.66 -3.08
C GLN A 182 -14.19 0.71 -1.91
N PRO A 183 -12.93 0.30 -1.67
CA PRO A 183 -12.55 -0.44 -0.47
C PRO A 183 -12.79 0.37 0.81
N THR A 184 -13.90 0.08 1.49
CA THR A 184 -14.09 0.53 2.88
C THR A 184 -13.11 -0.25 3.76
N PRO A 185 -12.33 0.37 4.66
CA PRO A 185 -11.47 -0.35 5.57
C PRO A 185 -12.32 -1.33 6.41
N PRO A 186 -12.12 -2.66 6.28
CA PRO A 186 -13.03 -3.61 6.92
C PRO A 186 -12.95 -3.47 8.45
N PRO A 187 -14.09 -3.56 9.16
CA PRO A 187 -14.19 -3.12 10.54
C PRO A 187 -13.22 -3.83 11.49
N SER A 188 -12.88 -3.13 12.57
CA SER A 188 -12.05 -3.62 13.68
C SER A 188 -12.82 -4.67 14.49
N GLY A 189 -12.99 -5.88 13.93
CA GLY A 189 -13.83 -6.93 14.51
C GLY A 189 -13.53 -7.16 16.00
N PRO A 190 -14.52 -6.97 16.90
CA PRO A 190 -14.31 -6.90 18.35
C PRO A 190 -13.93 -8.25 18.97
N ALA A 191 -14.27 -9.37 18.32
CA ALA A 191 -13.88 -10.73 18.70
C ALA A 191 -12.35 -10.99 18.77
N CYS A 192 -11.53 -10.01 18.36
CA CYS A 192 -10.07 -10.06 18.50
C CYS A 192 -9.51 -8.94 19.41
N ALA A 193 -10.35 -8.22 20.14
CA ALA A 193 -9.92 -7.39 21.27
C ALA A 193 -9.50 -8.29 22.44
N GLY A 194 -8.62 -7.79 23.33
CA GLY A 194 -8.15 -8.52 24.51
C GLY A 194 -7.21 -9.71 24.26
N LEU A 195 -7.13 -10.26 23.03
CA LEU A 195 -6.25 -11.40 22.72
C LEU A 195 -4.76 -11.05 22.88
N ASP A 196 -4.05 -11.80 23.72
CA ASP A 196 -2.60 -11.66 23.87
C ASP A 196 -1.85 -12.16 22.62
N GLN A 197 -1.29 -11.20 21.89
CA GLN A 197 -0.48 -11.42 20.68
C GLN A 197 0.93 -11.99 20.97
N ARG A 198 1.29 -12.21 22.24
CA ARG A 198 2.53 -12.87 22.65
C ARG A 198 2.36 -14.38 22.85
N SER A 199 1.12 -14.85 22.98
CA SER A 199 0.74 -16.26 23.18
C SER A 199 0.62 -17.04 21.87
N ASN A 200 0.87 -18.36 21.94
CA ASN A 200 0.87 -19.28 20.79
C ASN A 200 -0.48 -19.98 20.64
N ARG A 201 -1.26 -19.63 19.61
CA ARG A 201 -2.65 -20.07 19.39
C ARG A 201 -2.76 -21.23 18.39
N SER A 202 -3.73 -22.12 18.60
CA SER A 202 -4.16 -23.11 17.59
C SER A 202 -5.14 -22.49 16.60
N VAL A 203 -4.90 -22.69 15.30
CA VAL A 203 -5.63 -22.08 14.18
C VAL A 203 -5.87 -23.14 13.10
N VAL A 204 -7.06 -23.13 12.50
CA VAL A 204 -7.43 -24.00 11.39
C VAL A 204 -6.83 -23.46 10.10
N LEU A 205 -6.10 -24.27 9.34
CA LEU A 205 -5.60 -23.88 8.02
C LEU A 205 -6.78 -23.61 7.08
N PRO A 206 -6.89 -22.42 6.48
CA PRO A 206 -8.01 -22.08 5.60
C PRO A 206 -7.93 -22.92 4.32
N ALA A 207 -9.08 -23.29 3.75
CA ALA A 207 -9.11 -23.78 2.37
C ALA A 207 -8.93 -22.59 1.42
N VAL A 208 -7.82 -22.57 0.67
CA VAL A 208 -7.48 -21.50 -0.28
C VAL A 208 -6.83 -22.12 -1.50
N GLU A 209 -7.38 -21.79 -2.67
CA GLU A 209 -6.87 -22.19 -3.98
C GLU A 209 -5.99 -21.09 -4.58
N ALA A 210 -5.02 -21.47 -5.40
CA ALA A 210 -4.24 -20.51 -6.18
C ALA A 210 -5.16 -19.87 -7.24
N GLY A 211 -5.27 -18.54 -7.23
CA GLY A 211 -6.29 -17.82 -8.00
C GLY A 211 -7.40 -17.19 -7.14
N ALA A 212 -7.48 -17.50 -5.85
CA ALA A 212 -8.51 -16.95 -4.96
C ALA A 212 -8.42 -15.42 -4.80
N PRO A 213 -9.55 -14.71 -4.60
CA PRO A 213 -9.56 -13.28 -4.32
C PRO A 213 -8.83 -12.93 -3.01
N VAL A 214 -7.97 -11.92 -3.06
CA VAL A 214 -7.22 -11.39 -1.90
C VAL A 214 -8.17 -10.92 -0.78
N THR A 215 -9.36 -10.45 -1.15
CA THR A 215 -10.43 -9.98 -0.25
C THR A 215 -10.93 -11.09 0.68
N ASP A 216 -11.17 -12.28 0.13
CA ASP A 216 -11.90 -13.36 0.79
C ASP A 216 -10.95 -14.15 1.68
N VAL A 217 -9.73 -14.35 1.18
CA VAL A 217 -8.58 -14.82 1.96
C VAL A 217 -8.29 -13.90 3.14
N LEU A 218 -8.25 -12.59 2.95
CA LEU A 218 -8.04 -11.63 4.05
C LEU A 218 -9.18 -11.71 5.08
N ALA A 219 -10.44 -11.82 4.64
CA ALA A 219 -11.58 -11.99 5.54
C ALA A 219 -11.42 -13.25 6.42
N SER A 220 -11.04 -14.38 5.80
CA SER A 220 -10.78 -15.65 6.50
C SER A 220 -9.65 -15.54 7.53
N LEU A 221 -8.49 -14.98 7.17
CA LEU A 221 -7.39 -14.78 8.13
C LEU A 221 -7.75 -13.79 9.26
N ARG A 222 -8.68 -12.85 9.01
CA ARG A 222 -9.14 -11.86 10.00
C ARG A 222 -10.14 -12.40 11.03
N THR A 223 -10.95 -13.42 10.71
CA THR A 223 -11.81 -14.11 11.69
C THR A 223 -10.96 -14.94 12.67
N GLN A 224 -9.86 -15.50 12.17
CA GLN A 224 -8.83 -16.20 12.95
C GLN A 224 -7.95 -15.26 13.82
N CYS A 225 -8.19 -13.95 13.75
CA CYS A 225 -7.47 -12.89 14.47
C CYS A 225 -5.97 -12.76 14.11
N LEU A 226 -5.56 -13.21 12.94
CA LEU A 226 -4.16 -13.16 12.52
C LEU A 226 -3.73 -11.73 12.16
N LYS A 227 -2.44 -11.44 12.38
CA LYS A 227 -1.74 -10.36 11.68
C LYS A 227 -1.45 -10.83 10.26
N VAL A 228 -1.64 -9.97 9.28
CA VAL A 228 -1.36 -10.26 7.88
C VAL A 228 -0.32 -9.27 7.34
N GLN A 229 0.44 -9.68 6.34
CA GLN A 229 1.24 -8.84 5.47
C GLN A 229 1.12 -9.34 4.02
N TYR A 230 1.49 -8.52 3.05
CA TYR A 230 1.46 -8.85 1.64
C TYR A 230 2.87 -9.03 1.08
N ALA A 231 3.07 -10.02 0.23
CA ALA A 231 4.21 -10.11 -0.66
C ALA A 231 3.71 -10.12 -2.10
N SER A 232 4.53 -9.67 -3.05
CA SER A 232 4.28 -9.76 -4.48
C SER A 232 5.31 -10.71 -5.10
N HIS A 233 4.88 -11.58 -6.01
CA HIS A 233 5.77 -12.55 -6.65
C HIS A 233 5.27 -12.86 -8.07
N SER A 234 6.20 -13.05 -9.01
CA SER A 234 5.91 -13.26 -10.42
C SER A 234 5.35 -14.66 -10.72
N GLY A 235 4.27 -14.71 -11.50
CA GLY A 235 3.73 -15.93 -12.10
C GLY A 235 3.07 -16.94 -11.13
N GLY A 236 2.62 -18.05 -11.70
CA GLY A 236 1.97 -19.17 -10.99
C GLY A 236 0.46 -19.06 -10.79
N ALA A 237 -0.11 -17.85 -10.84
CA ALA A 237 -1.57 -17.63 -10.79
C ALA A 237 -1.97 -16.37 -11.58
N ARG A 238 -3.27 -16.05 -11.62
CA ARG A 238 -3.80 -14.85 -12.27
C ARG A 238 -3.29 -13.57 -11.57
N PRO A 239 -2.80 -12.55 -12.31
CA PRO A 239 -2.43 -11.26 -11.74
C PRO A 239 -3.50 -10.68 -10.79
N GLY A 240 -3.05 -10.23 -9.61
CA GLY A 240 -3.89 -9.66 -8.55
C GLY A 240 -4.65 -10.66 -7.68
N THR A 241 -4.42 -11.97 -7.85
CA THR A 241 -5.01 -13.02 -7.02
C THR A 241 -4.01 -13.60 -6.01
N VAL A 242 -4.48 -14.35 -5.03
CA VAL A 242 -3.62 -15.08 -4.09
C VAL A 242 -2.98 -16.26 -4.81
N ARG A 243 -1.65 -16.32 -4.83
CA ARG A 243 -0.89 -17.52 -5.22
C ARG A 243 -0.83 -18.50 -4.05
N GLN A 244 -0.42 -18.02 -2.88
CA GLN A 244 -0.25 -18.83 -1.67
C GLN A 244 -0.23 -17.97 -0.40
N ILE A 245 -0.41 -18.61 0.75
CA ILE A 245 -0.33 -18.01 2.09
C ILE A 245 0.80 -18.69 2.86
N LEU A 246 1.62 -17.91 3.56
CA LEU A 246 2.63 -18.40 4.50
C LEU A 246 2.15 -18.16 5.93
N LEU A 247 1.86 -19.24 6.66
CA LEU A 247 1.35 -19.20 8.04
C LEU A 247 2.47 -19.57 9.03
N PRO A 248 2.96 -18.64 9.88
CA PRO A 248 4.12 -18.87 10.75
C PRO A 248 3.83 -19.87 11.87
N LEU A 249 4.48 -21.03 11.85
CA LEU A 249 4.26 -22.14 12.78
C LEU A 249 5.13 -22.04 14.02
N THR A 250 4.60 -22.40 15.19
CA THR A 250 5.37 -22.42 16.44
C THR A 250 6.46 -23.48 16.44
N GLY A 251 7.60 -23.19 17.05
CA GLY A 251 8.66 -24.16 17.35
C GLY A 251 10.00 -23.83 16.70
N GLN A 252 10.02 -23.22 15.51
CA GLN A 252 11.25 -22.80 14.84
C GLN A 252 11.13 -21.42 14.17
N PRO A 253 12.22 -20.63 14.10
CA PRO A 253 12.24 -19.27 13.52
C PRO A 253 11.65 -19.12 12.12
N LEU A 254 11.90 -20.10 11.24
CA LEU A 254 11.53 -20.06 9.82
C LEU A 254 10.38 -21.03 9.47
N ALA A 255 9.84 -21.78 10.43
CA ALA A 255 8.77 -22.72 10.15
C ALA A 255 7.48 -22.01 9.72
N VAL A 256 6.93 -22.46 8.58
CA VAL A 256 5.66 -22.01 8.00
C VAL A 256 4.85 -23.22 7.49
N ALA A 257 3.52 -23.06 7.43
CA ALA A 257 2.67 -23.82 6.53
C ALA A 257 2.43 -22.99 5.27
N VAL A 258 2.36 -23.64 4.11
CA VAL A 258 2.12 -23.01 2.80
C VAL A 258 0.76 -23.50 2.30
N VAL A 259 -0.14 -22.58 1.94
CA VAL A 259 -1.52 -22.90 1.54
C VAL A 259 -1.92 -22.12 0.27
N PRO A 260 -2.29 -22.77 -0.85
CA PRO A 260 -2.18 -24.22 -1.08
C PRO A 260 -0.71 -24.68 -1.02
N PRO A 261 -0.45 -25.99 -0.81
CA PRO A 261 0.91 -26.52 -0.83
C PRO A 261 1.56 -26.33 -2.21
N PRO A 262 2.90 -26.13 -2.28
CA PRO A 262 3.61 -26.18 -3.55
C PRO A 262 3.42 -27.56 -4.21
N ASP A 263 3.30 -27.54 -5.54
CA ASP A 263 3.17 -28.73 -6.39
C ASP A 263 1.99 -29.67 -6.04
N GLY A 264 1.03 -29.18 -5.23
CA GLY A 264 -0.12 -29.96 -4.76
C GLY A 264 0.20 -31.01 -3.69
N ILE A 265 1.43 -31.06 -3.17
CA ILE A 265 1.87 -32.10 -2.24
C ILE A 265 1.49 -31.73 -0.81
N ASP A 266 0.34 -32.24 -0.37
CA ASP A 266 -0.17 -32.08 1.00
C ASP A 266 0.78 -32.71 2.04
N ALA A 267 1.37 -31.87 2.90
CA ALA A 267 2.17 -32.33 4.02
C ALA A 267 1.29 -32.77 5.20
N GLN A 268 1.63 -33.89 5.86
CA GLN A 268 0.84 -34.45 6.96
C GLN A 268 0.55 -33.41 8.06
N GLY A 269 -0.73 -33.27 8.42
CA GLY A 269 -1.21 -32.31 9.41
C GLY A 269 -1.10 -30.83 8.98
N ARG A 270 -0.84 -30.54 7.71
CA ARG A 270 -0.76 -29.19 7.14
C ARG A 270 -1.66 -28.98 5.91
N THR A 271 -2.65 -29.85 5.75
CA THR A 271 -3.69 -29.77 4.72
C THR A 271 -4.77 -28.73 5.10
N PRO A 272 -5.59 -28.23 4.16
CA PRO A 272 -6.78 -27.45 4.48
C PRO A 272 -7.65 -28.11 5.57
N GLY A 273 -8.13 -27.31 6.53
CA GLY A 273 -8.90 -27.81 7.68
C GLY A 273 -8.04 -28.40 8.83
N SER A 274 -6.76 -28.71 8.61
CA SER A 274 -5.86 -29.13 9.70
C SER A 274 -5.67 -28.02 10.73
N THR A 275 -5.64 -28.36 12.02
CA THR A 275 -5.38 -27.39 13.10
C THR A 275 -3.88 -27.34 13.42
N VAL A 276 -3.26 -26.18 13.23
CA VAL A 276 -1.84 -25.93 13.49
C VAL A 276 -1.64 -24.89 14.59
N ARG A 277 -0.48 -24.90 15.26
CA ARG A 277 -0.11 -23.84 16.22
C ARG A 277 0.69 -22.74 15.50
N VAL A 278 0.23 -21.50 15.62
CA VAL A 278 0.86 -20.32 14.99
C VAL A 278 1.55 -19.39 15.99
N ASP A 279 2.63 -18.75 15.54
CA ASP A 279 3.38 -17.73 16.27
C ASP A 279 2.86 -16.32 15.93
N LEU A 280 2.03 -15.76 16.82
CA LEU A 280 1.38 -14.45 16.63
C LEU A 280 2.34 -13.24 16.68
N ARG A 281 3.65 -13.48 16.91
CA ARG A 281 4.72 -12.47 16.82
C ARG A 281 5.19 -12.28 15.38
N ARG A 282 4.96 -13.25 14.50
CA ARG A 282 5.19 -13.18 13.06
C ARG A 282 3.84 -12.99 12.34
N PRO A 283 3.75 -12.17 11.28
CA PRO A 283 2.53 -12.03 10.48
C PRO A 283 2.39 -13.22 9.51
N ALA A 284 1.16 -13.55 9.14
CA ALA A 284 0.88 -14.42 8.00
C ALA A 284 1.08 -13.64 6.69
N THR A 285 1.77 -14.20 5.70
CA THR A 285 2.00 -13.53 4.41
C THR A 285 0.99 -14.01 3.38
N ILE A 286 0.18 -13.10 2.81
CA ILE A 286 -0.53 -13.37 1.55
C ILE A 286 0.44 -13.04 0.41
N VAL A 287 0.78 -14.04 -0.42
CA VAL A 287 1.56 -13.84 -1.64
C VAL A 287 0.60 -13.59 -2.80
N VAL A 288 0.61 -12.36 -3.31
CA VAL A 288 -0.18 -11.93 -4.47
C VAL A 288 0.62 -12.23 -5.74
N ALA A 289 -0.02 -12.82 -6.75
CA ALA A 289 0.58 -12.99 -8.07
C ALA A 289 0.65 -11.63 -8.79
N ARG A 290 1.83 -11.28 -9.27
CA ARG A 290 2.07 -10.07 -10.07
C ARG A 290 1.61 -10.24 -11.51
#